data_AF-A0A3C1XZE6-F1
#
_entry.id   AF-A0A3C1XZE6-F1
#
_cell.length_a   1.000
_cell.length_b   1.000
_cell.length_c   1.000
_cell.angle_alpha   90.00
_cell.angle_beta   90.00
_cell.angle_gamma   90.00
#
_symmetry.space_group_name_H-M   'P 1'
#
loop_
_entity.id
_entity.type
_entity.pdbx_description
1 polymer ?
#
loop_
_entity_poly.entity_id
_entity_poly.type
_entity_poly.pdbx_seq_one_letter_code
_entity_poly.pdbx_strand_id
1 'polypeptide(L)'
;MPVSAGAAEASASLKWSTDPSTQCRFVAPESLGDGPKYWTGFCSSVTGVATGVGTIVARTANQAGPAFYGELRAGVPIIGVVSDGAGYRAGLFDGKEIGTSKEAERVDIDDSFQVAERAAKQVSAYYAQQKNTAFAKHYQGVAKQFASQLERD
;
A
#
# COMPACT_ATOMS: atom_id res chain seq x y z
N MET A 1 12.19 8.42 -37.69
CA MET A 1 11.40 7.57 -36.78
C MET A 1 11.38 8.26 -35.42
N PRO A 2 10.29 8.93 -35.02
CA PRO A 2 10.21 9.50 -33.69
C PRO A 2 9.91 8.39 -32.68
N VAL A 3 10.75 8.27 -31.66
CA VAL A 3 10.57 7.34 -30.54
C VAL A 3 9.48 7.92 -29.64
N SER A 4 8.47 7.11 -29.37
CA SER A 4 7.31 7.41 -28.54
C SER A 4 7.70 7.98 -27.18
N ALA A 5 7.38 9.26 -26.94
CA ALA A 5 7.55 9.95 -25.67
C ALA A 5 6.30 9.84 -24.77
N GLY A 6 5.56 8.72 -24.83
CA GLY A 6 4.29 8.57 -24.12
C GLY A 6 4.37 7.99 -22.70
N ALA A 7 5.51 7.38 -22.32
CA ALA A 7 5.64 6.67 -21.04
C ALA A 7 6.39 7.46 -19.95
N ALA A 8 7.12 8.52 -20.33
CA ALA A 8 7.94 9.31 -19.41
C ALA A 8 7.14 10.36 -18.63
N GLU A 9 6.04 10.88 -19.18
CA GLU A 9 5.25 11.96 -18.57
C GLU A 9 4.36 11.49 -17.41
N ALA A 10 3.92 10.23 -17.39
CA ALA A 10 3.20 9.66 -16.24
C ALA A 10 4.08 9.50 -14.98
N SER A 11 5.41 9.50 -15.14
CA SER A 11 6.36 9.38 -14.03
C SER A 11 6.72 10.73 -13.39
N ALA A 12 6.39 11.86 -14.04
CA ALA A 12 6.86 13.18 -13.63
C ALA A 12 6.07 13.80 -12.45
N SER A 13 4.96 13.19 -12.01
CA SER A 13 4.13 13.72 -10.91
C SER A 13 3.96 12.78 -9.71
N LEU A 14 4.64 11.63 -9.72
CA LEU A 14 4.53 10.66 -8.63
C LEU A 14 5.27 11.16 -7.39
N LYS A 15 4.57 11.21 -6.25
CA LYS A 15 5.16 11.64 -4.97
C LYS A 15 5.95 10.50 -4.33
N TRP A 16 7.20 10.38 -4.72
CA TRP A 16 8.13 9.42 -4.16
C TRP A 16 8.42 9.71 -2.68
N SER A 17 8.48 8.65 -1.90
CA SER A 17 8.85 8.59 -0.50
C SER A 17 9.95 7.56 -0.31
N THR A 18 10.73 7.74 0.76
CA THR A 18 11.80 6.83 1.15
C THR A 18 11.56 6.38 2.58
N ASP A 19 11.59 5.07 2.81
CA ASP A 19 11.55 4.51 4.15
C ASP A 19 12.79 4.98 4.94
N PRO A 20 12.64 5.71 6.05
CA PRO A 20 13.78 6.26 6.76
C PRO A 20 14.64 5.19 7.45
N SER A 21 14.10 3.99 7.71
CA SER A 21 14.81 2.89 8.37
C SER A 21 15.52 1.96 7.39
N THR A 22 14.94 1.70 6.22
CA THR A 22 15.47 0.74 5.23
C THR A 22 15.99 1.38 3.96
N GLN A 23 15.76 2.69 3.77
CA GLN A 23 16.05 3.45 2.55
C GLN A 23 15.29 2.94 1.31
N CYS A 24 14.26 2.10 1.49
CA CYS A 24 13.44 1.59 0.42
C CYS A 24 12.59 2.71 -0.20
N ARG A 25 12.54 2.80 -1.52
CA ARG A 25 11.80 3.85 -2.25
C ARG A 25 10.47 3.33 -2.79
N PHE A 26 9.43 4.17 -2.67
CA PHE A 26 8.08 3.88 -3.15
C PHE A 26 7.27 5.17 -3.32
N VAL A 27 6.18 5.10 -4.07
CA VAL A 27 5.17 6.15 -4.17
C VAL A 27 4.10 5.86 -3.12
N ALA A 28 3.72 6.89 -2.38
CA ALA A 28 2.66 6.77 -1.38
C ALA A 28 1.40 7.49 -1.86
N PRO A 29 0.20 6.93 -1.60
CA PRO A 29 -1.04 7.64 -1.89
C PRO A 29 -1.12 8.96 -1.11
N GLU A 30 -1.70 10.00 -1.71
CA GLU A 30 -1.67 11.37 -1.15
C GLU A 30 -2.30 11.48 0.25
N SER A 31 -3.35 10.70 0.52
CA SER A 31 -4.00 10.62 1.84
C SER A 31 -3.14 10.12 2.98
N LEU A 32 -1.99 9.50 2.70
CA LEU A 32 -1.02 9.15 3.75
C LEU A 32 -0.28 10.39 4.28
N GLY A 33 -0.48 11.56 3.66
CA GLY A 33 0.06 12.84 4.09
C GLY A 33 1.58 12.97 3.90
N ASP A 34 2.16 14.02 4.49
CA ASP A 34 3.57 14.36 4.31
C ASP A 34 4.51 13.75 5.36
N GLY A 35 3.97 13.07 6.38
CA GLY A 35 4.76 12.43 7.43
C GLY A 35 5.71 11.33 6.93
N PRO A 36 6.64 10.85 7.77
CA PRO A 36 7.50 9.72 7.45
C PRO A 36 6.66 8.46 7.21
N LYS A 37 7.03 7.72 6.17
CA LYS A 37 6.30 6.54 5.69
C LYS A 37 7.23 5.35 5.71
N TYR A 38 6.67 4.21 6.12
CA TYR A 38 7.43 2.99 6.32
C TYR A 38 6.84 1.89 5.45
N TRP A 39 7.67 1.25 4.65
CA TRP A 39 7.29 0.12 3.82
C TRP A 39 7.60 -1.18 4.56
N THR A 40 6.57 -2.01 4.73
CA THR A 40 6.73 -3.39 5.19
C THR A 40 6.32 -4.33 4.07
N GLY A 41 7.30 -4.86 3.37
CA GLY A 41 7.15 -5.76 2.24
C GLY A 41 8.50 -6.04 1.61
N PHE A 42 8.50 -6.66 0.44
CA PHE A 42 9.75 -6.90 -0.26
C PHE A 42 10.31 -5.59 -0.82
N CYS A 43 11.60 -5.35 -0.57
CA CYS A 43 12.35 -4.25 -1.17
C CYS A 43 13.54 -4.85 -1.93
N SER A 44 13.63 -4.54 -3.22
CA SER A 44 14.71 -5.06 -4.04
C SER A 44 16.04 -4.45 -3.61
N SER A 45 16.99 -5.27 -3.18
CA SER A 45 18.35 -4.81 -2.83
C SER A 45 19.15 -4.32 -4.04
N VAL A 46 18.73 -4.68 -5.27
CA VAL A 46 19.41 -4.28 -6.52
C VAL A 46 18.95 -2.89 -6.95
N THR A 47 17.64 -2.63 -6.91
CA THR A 47 17.06 -1.38 -7.42
C THR A 47 16.68 -0.39 -6.32
N GLY A 48 16.66 -0.82 -5.06
CA GLY A 48 16.27 0.00 -3.91
C GLY A 48 14.79 0.40 -3.88
N VAL A 49 13.94 -0.27 -4.67
CA VAL A 49 12.50 0.03 -4.77
C VAL A 49 11.64 -1.09 -4.21
N ALA A 50 10.52 -0.70 -3.62
CA ALA A 50 9.49 -1.63 -3.14
C ALA A 50 8.83 -2.37 -4.30
N THR A 51 8.57 -3.67 -4.14
CA THR A 51 7.80 -4.42 -5.13
C THR A 51 7.09 -5.60 -4.48
N GLY A 52 5.95 -5.99 -5.05
CA GLY A 52 5.07 -7.02 -4.52
C GLY A 52 4.14 -6.48 -3.44
N VAL A 53 3.58 -7.42 -2.70
CA VAL A 53 2.54 -7.16 -1.71
C VAL A 53 3.15 -6.68 -0.38
N GLY A 54 2.53 -5.69 0.26
CA GLY A 54 2.98 -5.14 1.54
C GLY A 54 2.15 -3.96 2.03
N THR A 55 2.67 -3.26 3.04
CA THR A 55 1.99 -2.11 3.65
C THR A 55 2.86 -0.87 3.68
N ILE A 56 2.25 0.29 3.44
CA ILE A 56 2.87 1.59 3.71
C ILE A 56 2.13 2.17 4.91
N VAL A 57 2.84 2.50 5.99
CA VAL A 57 2.24 3.16 7.15
C VAL A 57 2.86 4.53 7.31
N ALA A 58 2.03 5.57 7.25
CA ALA A 58 2.44 6.89 7.69
C ALA A 58 2.51 6.88 9.22
N ARG A 59 3.58 7.44 9.77
CA ARG A 59 3.65 7.69 11.22
C ARG A 59 3.62 9.18 11.46
N THR A 60 2.75 9.58 12.38
CA THR A 60 2.72 10.94 12.90
C THR A 60 3.04 10.83 14.38
N ALA A 61 4.22 11.30 14.78
CA ALA A 61 4.78 11.05 16.10
C ALA A 61 4.82 9.54 16.45
N ASN A 62 4.59 9.18 17.73
CA ASN A 62 4.60 7.78 18.20
C ASN A 62 3.33 6.98 17.84
N GLN A 63 2.44 7.50 16.99
CA GLN A 63 1.19 6.82 16.62
C GLN A 63 1.19 6.35 15.15
N ALA A 64 0.58 5.20 14.92
CA ALA A 64 0.28 4.73 13.57
C ALA A 64 -0.79 5.65 12.98
N GLY A 65 -0.45 6.29 11.86
CA GLY A 65 -1.35 7.14 11.09
C GLY A 65 -2.02 6.36 9.96
N PRO A 66 -2.47 7.06 8.90
CA PRO A 66 -3.07 6.42 7.73
C PRO A 66 -2.13 5.38 7.10
N ALA A 67 -2.72 4.33 6.55
CA ALA A 67 -1.99 3.20 5.99
C ALA A 67 -2.57 2.73 4.67
N PHE A 68 -1.67 2.28 3.78
CA PHE A 68 -2.00 1.57 2.55
C PHE A 68 -1.65 0.09 2.70
N TYR A 69 -2.52 -0.77 2.16
CA TYR A 69 -2.39 -2.22 2.14
C TYR A 69 -2.62 -2.68 0.70
N GLY A 70 -1.60 -3.21 0.03
CA GLY A 70 -1.77 -3.56 -1.37
C GLY A 70 -0.51 -4.07 -2.07
N GLU A 71 -0.54 -4.00 -3.39
CA GLU A 71 0.59 -4.39 -4.26
C GLU A 71 1.28 -3.16 -4.86
N LEU A 72 2.61 -3.18 -4.83
CA LEU A 72 3.47 -2.23 -5.54
C LEU A 72 4.20 -2.92 -6.69
N ARG A 73 4.38 -2.20 -7.79
CA ARG A 73 5.24 -2.61 -8.91
C ARG A 73 6.23 -1.50 -9.19
N ALA A 74 7.53 -1.83 -9.13
CA ALA A 74 8.61 -0.86 -9.30
C ALA A 74 8.44 0.40 -8.42
N GLY A 75 7.98 0.21 -7.18
CA GLY A 75 7.73 1.27 -6.21
C GLY A 75 6.38 1.96 -6.33
N VAL A 76 5.57 1.69 -7.36
CA VAL A 76 4.30 2.37 -7.59
C VAL A 76 3.13 1.48 -7.15
N PRO A 77 2.16 1.96 -6.35
CA PRO A 77 0.94 1.21 -6.03
C PRO A 77 0.18 0.86 -7.30
N ILE A 78 -0.39 -0.34 -7.35
CA ILE A 78 -1.20 -0.80 -8.48
C ILE A 78 -2.66 -0.95 -8.04
N ILE A 79 -2.86 -1.63 -6.92
CA ILE A 79 -4.16 -1.95 -6.35
C ILE A 79 -4.05 -2.14 -4.84
N GLY A 80 -5.11 -1.80 -4.11
CA GLY A 80 -5.19 -2.08 -2.69
C GLY A 80 -6.19 -1.21 -1.96
N VAL A 81 -5.98 -1.07 -0.66
CA VAL A 81 -6.85 -0.32 0.24
C VAL A 81 -6.06 0.73 0.99
N VAL A 82 -6.57 1.95 1.03
CA VAL A 82 -6.15 2.99 1.98
C VAL A 82 -7.11 3.00 3.16
N SER A 83 -6.55 3.00 4.37
CA SER A 83 -7.23 3.22 5.63
C SER A 83 -6.75 4.53 6.24
N ASP A 84 -7.63 5.52 6.33
CA ASP A 84 -7.33 6.85 6.89
C ASP A 84 -7.88 7.06 8.31
N GLY A 85 -8.45 6.02 8.91
CA GLY A 85 -9.07 6.06 10.24
C GLY A 85 -10.53 6.49 10.22
N ALA A 86 -11.04 7.06 9.12
CA ALA A 86 -12.45 7.36 8.91
C ALA A 86 -13.16 6.27 8.08
N GLY A 87 -12.40 5.50 7.30
CA GLY A 87 -12.93 4.36 6.56
C GLY A 87 -11.88 3.69 5.66
N TYR A 88 -12.37 2.96 4.67
CA TYR A 88 -11.55 2.32 3.65
C TYR A 88 -11.87 2.89 2.27
N ARG A 89 -10.83 3.12 1.48
CA ARG A 89 -10.93 3.35 0.04
C ARG A 89 -10.18 2.26 -0.69
N ALA A 90 -10.89 1.55 -1.53
CA ALA A 90 -10.40 0.38 -2.25
C ALA A 90 -10.44 0.65 -3.75
N GLY A 91 -9.43 0.20 -4.48
CA GLY A 91 -9.40 0.28 -5.93
C GLY A 91 -7.99 0.32 -6.51
N LEU A 92 -7.95 0.68 -7.79
CA LEU A 92 -6.71 0.94 -8.52
C LEU A 92 -6.09 2.27 -8.13
N PHE A 93 -4.79 2.39 -8.35
CA PHE A 93 -4.05 3.63 -8.22
C PHE A 93 -4.16 4.47 -9.50
N ASP A 94 -4.59 5.73 -9.39
CA ASP A 94 -4.70 6.63 -10.57
C ASP A 94 -3.42 7.42 -10.87
N GLY A 95 -2.37 7.23 -10.08
CA GLY A 95 -1.14 8.02 -10.13
C GLY A 95 -0.97 8.95 -8.92
N LYS A 96 -2.04 9.16 -8.14
CA LYS A 96 -2.00 9.96 -6.92
C LYS A 96 -2.64 9.26 -5.74
N GLU A 97 -3.73 8.55 -5.99
CA GLU A 97 -4.55 8.01 -4.92
C GLU A 97 -5.19 6.67 -5.30
N ILE A 98 -5.63 5.93 -4.30
CA ILE A 98 -6.35 4.66 -4.45
C ILE A 98 -7.86 4.89 -4.51
N GLY A 99 -8.53 4.25 -5.47
CA GLY A 99 -9.99 4.16 -5.50
C GLY A 99 -10.71 5.49 -5.78
N THR A 100 -10.06 6.43 -6.47
CA THR A 100 -10.65 7.72 -6.89
C THR A 100 -11.41 7.64 -8.21
N SER A 101 -11.19 6.57 -8.98
CA SER A 101 -11.90 6.34 -10.23
C SER A 101 -13.39 6.13 -9.96
N LYS A 102 -14.23 7.03 -10.48
CA LYS A 102 -15.70 6.97 -10.32
C LYS A 102 -16.31 5.72 -10.95
N GLU A 103 -15.56 5.05 -11.80
CA GLU A 103 -15.91 3.82 -12.51
C GLU A 103 -15.27 2.58 -11.90
N ALA A 104 -14.65 2.65 -10.70
CA ALA A 104 -14.16 1.45 -10.04
C ALA A 104 -15.29 0.43 -9.94
N GLU A 105 -15.18 -0.65 -10.71
CA GLU A 105 -16.21 -1.66 -10.78
C GLU A 105 -16.22 -2.40 -9.44
N ARG A 106 -17.37 -3.00 -9.07
CA ARG A 106 -17.44 -3.79 -7.82
C ARG A 106 -16.32 -4.85 -7.77
N VAL A 107 -15.95 -5.41 -8.93
CA VAL A 107 -14.85 -6.35 -9.08
C VAL A 107 -13.50 -5.76 -8.67
N ASP A 108 -13.20 -4.51 -9.01
CA ASP A 108 -11.96 -3.84 -8.61
C ASP A 108 -11.91 -3.61 -7.09
N ILE A 109 -13.06 -3.39 -6.47
CA ILE A 109 -13.20 -3.22 -5.01
C ILE A 109 -12.92 -4.54 -4.29
N ASP A 110 -13.53 -5.64 -4.73
CA ASP A 110 -13.29 -6.97 -4.16
C ASP A 110 -11.82 -7.41 -4.33
N ASP A 111 -11.24 -7.27 -5.53
CA ASP A 111 -9.82 -7.61 -5.75
C ASP A 111 -8.90 -6.76 -4.86
N SER A 112 -9.22 -5.49 -4.67
CA SER A 112 -8.48 -4.60 -3.78
C SER A 112 -8.49 -5.07 -2.32
N PHE A 113 -9.65 -5.50 -1.80
CA PHE A 113 -9.74 -6.06 -0.46
C PHE A 113 -9.04 -7.41 -0.35
N GLN A 114 -9.07 -8.26 -1.39
CA GLN A 114 -8.33 -9.52 -1.43
C GLN A 114 -6.81 -9.28 -1.41
N VAL A 115 -6.30 -8.32 -2.17
CA VAL A 115 -4.88 -7.93 -2.16
C VAL A 115 -4.51 -7.33 -0.80
N ALA A 116 -5.35 -6.46 -0.23
CA ALA A 116 -5.12 -5.86 1.08
C ALA A 116 -5.11 -6.90 2.22
N GLU A 117 -5.99 -7.89 2.17
CA GLU A 117 -5.98 -9.03 3.10
C GLU A 117 -4.66 -9.80 3.03
N ARG A 118 -4.19 -10.12 1.81
CA ARG A 118 -2.91 -10.79 1.60
C ARG A 118 -1.74 -9.96 2.15
N ALA A 119 -1.76 -8.65 1.92
CA ALA A 119 -0.76 -7.73 2.46
C ALA A 119 -0.72 -7.75 3.99
N ALA A 120 -1.87 -7.63 4.63
CA ALA A 120 -1.96 -7.68 6.09
C ALA A 120 -1.50 -9.04 6.65
N LYS A 121 -1.86 -10.16 6.01
CA LYS A 121 -1.36 -11.50 6.41
C LYS A 121 0.16 -11.61 6.27
N GLN A 122 0.73 -11.13 5.16
CA GLN A 122 2.18 -11.18 4.93
C GLN A 122 2.93 -10.35 5.98
N VAL A 123 2.44 -9.14 6.27
CA VAL A 123 3.05 -8.27 7.29
C VAL A 123 2.88 -8.85 8.70
N SER A 124 1.74 -9.49 8.99
CA SER A 124 1.56 -10.25 10.23
C SER A 124 2.63 -11.34 10.39
N ALA A 125 2.87 -12.13 9.34
CA ALA A 125 3.90 -13.18 9.34
C ALA A 125 5.32 -12.59 9.51
N TYR A 126 5.63 -11.47 8.85
CA TYR A 126 6.90 -10.76 9.00
C TYR A 126 7.17 -10.34 10.46
N TYR A 127 6.18 -9.78 11.16
CA TYR A 127 6.33 -9.43 12.56
C TYR A 127 6.38 -10.65 13.49
N ALA A 128 5.66 -11.72 13.16
CA ALA A 128 5.75 -12.97 13.91
C ALA A 128 7.16 -13.58 13.85
N GLN A 129 7.81 -13.55 12.68
CA GLN A 129 9.20 -13.98 12.51
C GLN A 129 10.19 -13.16 13.34
N GLN A 130 9.90 -11.87 13.54
CA GLN A 130 10.67 -10.98 14.42
C GLN A 130 10.31 -11.10 15.90
N LYS A 131 9.49 -12.09 16.29
CA LYS A 131 9.00 -12.27 17.67
C LYS A 131 8.21 -11.07 18.19
N ASN A 132 7.67 -10.24 17.30
CA ASN A 132 6.83 -9.10 17.65
C ASN A 132 5.35 -9.49 17.60
N THR A 133 4.91 -10.19 18.64
CA THR A 133 3.55 -10.75 18.73
C THR A 133 2.45 -9.68 18.71
N ALA A 134 2.73 -8.48 19.23
CA ALA A 134 1.75 -7.39 19.27
C ALA A 134 1.38 -6.92 17.86
N PHE A 135 2.38 -6.61 17.03
CA PHE A 135 2.14 -6.19 15.65
C PHE A 135 1.64 -7.36 14.79
N ALA A 136 2.14 -8.58 15.01
CA ALA A 136 1.62 -9.75 14.31
C ALA A 136 0.10 -9.92 14.51
N LYS A 137 -0.38 -9.82 15.76
CA LYS A 137 -1.81 -9.88 16.08
C LYS A 137 -2.59 -8.70 15.50
N HIS A 138 -2.03 -7.49 15.54
CA HIS A 138 -2.65 -6.31 14.96
C HIS A 138 -2.95 -6.52 13.47
N TYR A 139 -1.94 -6.87 12.67
CA TYR A 139 -2.12 -7.07 11.23
C TYR A 139 -2.97 -8.31 10.90
N GLN A 140 -2.96 -9.33 11.75
CA GLN A 140 -3.91 -10.44 11.62
C GLN A 140 -5.36 -9.98 11.84
N GLY A 141 -5.60 -9.05 12.77
CA GLY A 141 -6.89 -8.41 12.97
C GLY A 141 -7.32 -7.59 11.74
N VAL A 142 -6.41 -6.79 11.19
CA VAL A 142 -6.65 -6.03 9.96
C VAL A 142 -7.02 -6.94 8.79
N ALA A 143 -6.30 -8.06 8.61
CA ALA A 143 -6.62 -9.03 7.57
C ALA A 143 -8.06 -9.58 7.71
N LYS A 144 -8.49 -9.89 8.93
CA LYS A 144 -9.88 -10.34 9.19
C LYS A 144 -10.90 -9.25 8.85
N GLN A 145 -10.60 -7.99 9.17
CA GLN A 145 -11.50 -6.88 8.83
C GLN A 145 -11.69 -6.72 7.32
N PHE A 146 -10.63 -6.92 6.53
CA PHE A 146 -10.72 -6.92 5.07
C PHE A 146 -11.48 -8.13 4.54
N ALA A 147 -11.24 -9.33 5.08
CA ALA A 147 -12.00 -10.52 4.72
C ALA A 147 -13.52 -10.31 4.94
N SER A 148 -13.92 -9.71 6.07
CA SER A 148 -15.32 -9.39 6.32
C SER A 148 -15.91 -8.33 5.40
N GLN A 149 -15.13 -7.56 4.64
CA GLN A 149 -15.69 -6.71 3.58
C GLN A 149 -16.11 -7.52 2.36
N LEU A 150 -15.44 -8.65 2.09
CA LEU A 150 -15.75 -9.57 0.98
C LEU A 150 -16.98 -10.43 1.27
N GLU A 151 -17.26 -10.71 2.54
CA GLU A 151 -18.37 -11.58 2.98
C GLU A 151 -19.72 -10.86 3.04
N ARG A 152 -19.73 -9.53 2.88
CA ARG A 152 -20.95 -8.70 2.93
C ARG A 152 -21.61 -8.67 1.54
N ASP A 153 -22.15 -9.80 1.12
CA ASP A 153 -23.11 -9.92 0.00
C ASP A 153 -24.56 -9.98 0.52
#